data_AF-A0A1H5I0U2-F1
#
_entry.id   AF-A0A1H5I0U2-F1
#
_cell.length_a   1.000
_cell.length_b   1.000
_cell.length_c   1.000
_cell.angle_alpha   90.00
_cell.angle_beta   90.00
_cell.angle_gamma   90.00
#
_symmetry.space_group_name_H-M   'P 1'
#
loop_
_entity.id
_entity.type
_entity.pdbx_description
1 polymer ?
#
loop_
_entity_poly.entity_id
_entity_poly.type
_entity_poly.pdbx_seq_one_letter_code
_entity_poly.pdbx_strand_id
1 'polypeptide(L)'
;MKHRGRHRRRRRGTALRAALAGTALALTAAATIVSASQATVAEDPGALKPLTATADTARLQLREHLVPRRSLDRLASAMGGTVGVADVLAASDHTLRRAADCDADDRDSLPVSPAATKAYCWDPTDTLTDDWRPASVTTSSEADDDGLWGANRVVLAGWTHSTSTGPAASRGLARVAVIDANDPAHPAYSWVLLTVPTEGGSDYRGLTSQISGMAWYGDRLLVTTVQDSADALYVYDLNRIQRASVLTDAVGRTSDGWSADGFRYVMPAVGSYRFTAGACSRTGAPCPGALSVDRGTVPDSLVLGEWTPAGSERNARLWRYAFDENPRRAGLLATDASGRVDAVEAYRTGASEIRGVLSYRPPGATGSEWYVGHLPGAMDGHGSLWRQDTKGADGTRCGSDASHRCWGERTGSLSYAPDTGEVWSVTDRMLFSVPLRSIDASLG
;
A
#
# COMPACT_ATOMS: atom_id res chain seq x y z
N MET A 1 2.33 -11.34 63.52
CA MET A 1 1.49 -10.75 64.60
C MET A 1 1.75 -9.24 64.70
N LYS A 2 0.74 -8.45 65.05
CA LYS A 2 0.74 -7.07 65.64
C LYS A 2 1.86 -6.05 65.29
N HIS A 3 1.41 -4.94 64.66
CA HIS A 3 1.81 -3.53 64.88
C HIS A 3 3.28 -3.06 64.94
N ARG A 4 3.60 -2.08 64.09
CA ARG A 4 4.23 -0.75 64.37
C ARG A 4 4.23 0.08 63.07
N GLY A 5 4.18 1.41 63.04
CA GLY A 5 3.96 2.43 64.08
C GLY A 5 3.76 3.82 63.43
N ARG A 6 3.05 4.77 64.08
CA ARG A 6 2.58 6.03 63.45
C ARG A 6 2.96 7.28 64.27
N HIS A 7 4.00 8.04 63.89
CA HIS A 7 4.48 9.26 64.57
C HIS A 7 5.49 10.04 63.65
N ARG A 8 5.70 11.38 63.70
CA ARG A 8 5.08 12.49 64.47
C ARG A 8 5.54 13.91 64.00
N ARG A 9 4.61 14.89 63.81
CA ARG A 9 4.84 16.39 63.79
C ARG A 9 5.87 16.90 62.73
N ARG A 10 6.11 18.17 62.38
CA ARG A 10 5.87 19.59 62.81
C ARG A 10 5.42 20.40 61.53
N ARG A 11 5.05 21.69 61.46
CA ARG A 11 4.82 22.84 62.39
C ARG A 11 3.68 23.73 61.80
N ARG A 12 2.86 24.32 62.67
CA ARG A 12 1.73 25.27 62.47
C ARG A 12 2.02 26.55 61.65
N GLY A 13 0.98 27.14 61.04
CA GLY A 13 0.93 28.56 60.65
C GLY A 13 -0.39 29.00 59.96
N THR A 14 -1.40 29.44 60.72
CA THR A 14 -2.70 29.92 60.18
C THR A 14 -3.26 31.11 60.96
N ALA A 15 -3.41 32.26 60.29
CA ALA A 15 -4.22 33.43 60.64
C ALA A 15 -4.15 34.42 59.46
N LEU A 16 -5.11 35.32 59.18
CA LEU A 16 -6.59 35.27 59.29
C LEU A 16 -7.10 36.34 58.28
N ARG A 17 -8.40 36.39 57.95
CA ARG A 17 -8.94 37.35 56.98
C ARG A 17 -9.03 38.79 57.55
N ALA A 18 -8.80 39.77 56.68
CA ALA A 18 -9.37 41.12 56.75
C ALA A 18 -10.03 41.43 55.39
N ALA A 19 -10.98 42.38 55.32
CA ALA A 19 -11.89 42.50 54.17
C ALA A 19 -12.25 43.93 53.76
N LEU A 20 -12.45 44.11 52.45
CA LEU A 20 -13.35 45.06 51.76
C LEU A 20 -13.22 46.57 52.02
N ALA A 21 -12.42 47.22 51.18
CA ALA A 21 -12.76 48.44 50.41
C ALA A 21 -11.70 48.60 49.27
N GLY A 22 -11.95 49.19 48.10
CA GLY A 22 -13.18 49.67 47.47
C GLY A 22 -12.86 50.34 46.12
N THR A 23 -13.68 50.10 45.09
CA THR A 23 -13.75 50.82 43.78
C THR A 23 -12.46 51.25 43.06
N ALA A 24 -12.18 50.61 41.92
CA ALA A 24 -11.68 51.28 40.71
C ALA A 24 -12.12 50.47 39.46
N LEU A 25 -12.68 51.13 38.45
CA LEU A 25 -12.86 50.50 37.13
C LEU A 25 -11.57 50.66 36.32
N ALA A 26 -11.09 49.56 35.74
CA ALA A 26 -10.09 49.57 34.67
C ALA A 26 -10.51 48.55 33.62
N LEU A 27 -10.65 48.99 32.36
CA LEU A 27 -10.93 48.08 31.25
C LEU A 27 -9.64 47.38 30.84
N THR A 28 -9.54 46.08 31.11
CA THR A 28 -8.73 45.18 30.30
C THR A 28 -9.63 44.08 29.76
N ALA A 29 -10.21 44.34 28.60
CA ALA A 29 -10.78 43.29 27.76
C ALA A 29 -9.62 42.43 27.22
N ALA A 30 -9.08 41.57 28.08
CA ALA A 30 -8.17 40.51 27.68
C ALA A 30 -8.96 39.50 26.85
N ALA A 31 -9.11 39.81 25.57
CA ALA A 31 -9.65 38.87 24.59
C ALA A 31 -8.75 37.64 24.62
N THR A 32 -9.25 36.56 25.23
CA THR A 32 -8.66 35.23 25.09
C THR A 32 -8.90 34.78 23.65
N ILE A 33 -8.08 35.28 22.74
CA ILE A 33 -7.87 34.71 21.42
C ILE A 33 -7.19 33.36 21.68
N VAL A 34 -8.02 32.37 22.02
CA VAL A 34 -7.69 30.98 21.80
C VAL A 34 -7.53 30.87 20.29
N SER A 35 -6.30 30.76 19.82
CA SER A 35 -6.01 30.57 18.41
C SER A 35 -6.52 29.20 17.98
N ALA A 36 -7.79 29.15 17.58
CA ALA A 36 -8.40 28.06 16.83
C ALA A 36 -7.80 28.01 15.41
N SER A 37 -6.50 27.68 15.36
CA SER A 37 -5.64 27.75 14.18
C SER A 37 -4.66 26.57 14.15
N GLN A 38 -5.10 25.42 14.66
CA GLN A 38 -4.52 24.09 14.39
C GLN A 38 -5.61 23.05 14.05
N ALA A 39 -6.69 23.50 13.40
CA ALA A 39 -7.35 22.65 12.43
C ALA A 39 -6.46 22.64 11.18
N THR A 40 -5.44 21.80 11.15
CA THR A 40 -4.63 21.61 9.94
C THR A 40 -5.52 20.93 8.91
N VAL A 41 -6.07 21.74 8.00
CA VAL A 41 -6.51 21.30 6.68
C VAL A 41 -5.45 20.35 6.14
N ALA A 42 -5.84 19.22 5.55
CA ALA A 42 -4.89 18.35 4.86
C ALA A 42 -4.10 19.21 3.87
N GLU A 43 -2.81 19.40 4.14
CA GLU A 43 -2.07 20.53 3.58
C GLU A 43 -1.80 20.33 2.09
N ASP A 44 -1.99 21.39 1.31
CA ASP A 44 -1.69 21.42 -0.12
C ASP A 44 -0.22 21.00 -0.35
N PRO A 45 0.03 19.85 -1.01
CA PRO A 45 1.38 19.34 -1.21
C PRO A 45 2.17 20.14 -2.27
N GLY A 46 1.51 21.08 -2.96
CA GLY A 46 2.10 22.00 -3.92
C GLY A 46 2.64 21.35 -5.20
N ALA A 47 3.28 22.17 -6.03
CA ALA A 47 3.91 21.72 -7.27
C ALA A 47 5.06 20.72 -7.03
N LEU A 48 5.15 19.70 -7.88
CA LEU A 48 6.25 18.74 -7.93
C LEU A 48 7.56 19.43 -8.30
N LYS A 49 8.62 19.13 -7.55
CA LYS A 49 9.97 19.69 -7.75
C LYS A 49 10.89 18.63 -8.36
N PRO A 50 11.32 18.76 -9.63
CA PRO A 50 12.13 17.75 -10.31
C PRO A 50 13.43 17.40 -9.57
N LEU A 51 13.78 16.11 -9.57
CA LEU A 51 15.03 15.59 -9.00
C LEU A 51 16.01 15.21 -10.10
N THR A 52 16.79 16.19 -10.55
CA THR A 52 17.78 16.02 -11.63
C THR A 52 19.22 15.85 -11.12
N ALA A 53 19.48 16.10 -9.83
CA ALA A 53 20.81 15.99 -9.25
C ALA A 53 21.21 14.52 -9.03
N THR A 54 22.40 14.11 -9.50
CA THR A 54 22.90 12.73 -9.37
C THR A 54 22.97 12.24 -7.92
N ALA A 55 23.19 13.14 -6.95
CA ALA A 55 23.22 12.80 -5.53
C ALA A 55 21.83 12.51 -4.90
N ASP A 56 20.75 12.91 -5.57
CA ASP A 56 19.38 12.52 -5.26
C ASP A 56 19.00 11.23 -6.01
N THR A 57 19.23 11.16 -7.32
CA THR A 57 18.81 10.02 -8.16
C THR A 57 19.62 8.74 -7.90
N ALA A 58 20.91 8.83 -7.55
CA ALA A 58 21.70 7.64 -7.18
C ALA A 58 21.19 6.93 -5.91
N ARG A 59 20.35 7.59 -5.09
CA ARG A 59 19.67 6.97 -3.93
C ARG A 59 18.46 6.13 -4.33
N LEU A 60 18.02 6.26 -5.59
CA LEU A 60 16.91 5.51 -6.20
C LEU A 60 17.44 4.30 -6.98
N GLN A 61 18.75 4.18 -7.21
CA GLN A 61 19.30 3.08 -8.00
C GLN A 61 19.07 1.73 -7.30
N LEU A 62 18.50 0.79 -8.06
CA LEU A 62 18.29 -0.60 -7.63
C LEU A 62 19.34 -1.54 -8.25
N ARG A 63 19.49 -2.71 -7.64
CA ARG A 63 20.17 -3.87 -8.18
C ARG A 63 19.20 -5.04 -8.28
N GLU A 64 19.15 -5.68 -9.44
CA GLU A 64 18.38 -6.90 -9.67
C GLU A 64 19.06 -8.12 -9.02
N HIS A 65 18.25 -8.96 -8.37
CA HIS A 65 18.65 -10.25 -7.79
C HIS A 65 17.65 -11.34 -8.18
N LEU A 66 17.81 -11.94 -9.36
CA LEU A 66 16.96 -13.05 -9.81
C LEU A 66 17.28 -14.35 -9.08
N VAL A 67 16.24 -15.11 -8.71
CA VAL A 67 16.38 -16.47 -8.18
C VAL A 67 16.81 -17.40 -9.33
N PRO A 68 17.87 -18.21 -9.16
CA PRO A 68 18.32 -19.10 -10.24
C PRO A 68 17.21 -20.04 -10.71
N ARG A 69 16.96 -20.10 -12.02
CA ARG A 69 15.91 -20.93 -12.63
C ARG A 69 15.94 -22.39 -12.15
N ARG A 70 17.14 -22.98 -12.00
CA ARG A 70 17.36 -24.34 -11.46
C ARG A 70 16.90 -24.57 -10.00
N SER A 71 16.58 -23.50 -9.28
CA SER A 71 16.02 -23.52 -7.92
C SER A 71 14.50 -23.46 -7.98
N LEU A 72 13.96 -22.55 -8.81
CA LEU A 72 12.51 -22.43 -9.06
C LEU A 72 11.94 -23.71 -9.68
N ASP A 73 12.58 -24.22 -10.73
CA ASP A 73 12.14 -25.41 -11.45
C ASP A 73 12.28 -26.69 -10.57
N ARG A 74 13.21 -26.69 -9.60
CA ARG A 74 13.35 -27.76 -8.60
C ARG A 74 12.24 -27.72 -7.54
N LEU A 75 11.95 -26.53 -7.01
CA LEU A 75 10.88 -26.33 -6.03
C LEU A 75 9.53 -26.74 -6.63
N ALA A 76 9.21 -26.22 -7.83
CA ALA A 76 8.02 -26.62 -8.58
C ALA A 76 7.94 -28.14 -8.80
N SER A 77 9.03 -28.79 -9.25
CA SER A 77 9.06 -30.25 -9.41
C SER A 77 8.81 -31.00 -8.10
N ALA A 78 9.29 -30.48 -6.97
CA ALA A 78 9.11 -31.08 -5.64
C ALA A 78 7.72 -30.82 -5.03
N MET A 79 7.01 -29.78 -5.48
CA MET A 79 5.61 -29.48 -5.12
C MET A 79 4.57 -30.10 -6.08
N GLY A 80 5.02 -30.81 -7.12
CA GLY A 80 4.14 -31.50 -8.08
C GLY A 80 3.81 -30.71 -9.36
N GLY A 81 4.48 -29.58 -9.60
CA GLY A 81 4.27 -28.69 -10.75
C GLY A 81 3.84 -27.28 -10.35
N THR A 82 3.54 -26.44 -11.34
CA THR A 82 2.90 -25.13 -11.14
C THR A 82 1.46 -25.17 -11.62
N VAL A 83 0.65 -24.24 -11.11
CA VAL A 83 -0.73 -23.97 -11.52
C VAL A 83 -0.84 -22.51 -11.98
N GLY A 84 -1.81 -22.22 -12.83
CA GLY A 84 -2.08 -20.86 -13.29
C GLY A 84 -3.11 -20.14 -12.40
N VAL A 85 -3.23 -18.82 -12.60
CA VAL A 85 -4.30 -18.00 -11.98
C VAL A 85 -5.69 -18.60 -12.21
N ALA A 86 -5.96 -19.15 -13.40
CA ALA A 86 -7.25 -19.80 -13.70
C ALA A 86 -7.57 -21.01 -12.79
N ASP A 87 -6.56 -21.79 -12.37
CA ASP A 87 -6.74 -22.90 -11.43
C ASP A 87 -6.99 -22.42 -9.99
N VAL A 88 -6.55 -21.20 -9.67
CA VAL A 88 -6.84 -20.52 -8.39
C VAL A 88 -8.28 -20.00 -8.40
N LEU A 89 -8.68 -19.28 -9.45
CA LEU A 89 -10.03 -18.74 -9.64
C LEU A 89 -11.09 -19.87 -9.62
N ALA A 90 -10.85 -20.96 -10.35
CA ALA A 90 -11.73 -22.12 -10.39
C ALA A 90 -11.83 -22.90 -9.05
N ALA A 91 -10.98 -22.57 -8.07
CA ALA A 91 -10.98 -23.14 -6.74
C ALA A 91 -11.44 -22.16 -5.64
N SER A 92 -11.91 -20.96 -6.03
CA SER A 92 -12.34 -19.88 -5.13
C SER A 92 -13.27 -20.39 -4.03
N ASP A 93 -12.97 -20.01 -2.79
CA ASP A 93 -13.59 -20.53 -1.57
C ASP A 93 -14.07 -19.46 -0.60
N HIS A 94 -13.85 -18.18 -0.91
CA HIS A 94 -14.38 -17.02 -0.20
C HIS A 94 -15.16 -16.10 -1.16
N THR A 95 -16.03 -15.24 -0.63
CA THR A 95 -16.86 -14.32 -1.44
C THR A 95 -16.75 -12.86 -1.02
N LEU A 96 -16.78 -11.95 -2.00
CA LEU A 96 -16.89 -10.52 -1.79
C LEU A 96 -18.36 -10.09 -1.83
N ARG A 97 -18.83 -9.44 -0.75
CA ARG A 97 -20.19 -8.88 -0.68
C ARG A 97 -20.18 -7.46 -1.25
N ARG A 98 -21.11 -7.13 -2.14
CA ARG A 98 -21.32 -5.76 -2.64
C ARG A 98 -21.70 -4.82 -1.50
N ALA A 99 -21.34 -3.53 -1.59
CA ALA A 99 -21.55 -2.52 -0.55
C ALA A 99 -22.97 -2.46 0.04
N ALA A 100 -24.03 -2.67 -0.75
CA ALA A 100 -25.41 -2.69 -0.25
C ALA A 100 -25.69 -3.80 0.78
N ASP A 101 -24.88 -4.86 0.77
CA ASP A 101 -24.95 -6.04 1.62
C ASP A 101 -23.86 -6.00 2.73
N CYS A 102 -23.27 -4.81 2.96
CA CYS A 102 -22.20 -4.53 3.93
C CYS A 102 -22.66 -3.63 5.09
N ASP A 103 -21.98 -3.80 6.22
CA ASP A 103 -22.23 -3.09 7.47
C ASP A 103 -21.95 -1.58 7.36
N ALA A 104 -22.46 -0.80 8.33
CA ALA A 104 -22.38 0.66 8.29
C ALA A 104 -20.93 1.16 8.31
N ASP A 105 -20.18 0.77 9.33
CA ASP A 105 -18.76 1.10 9.53
C ASP A 105 -17.86 0.74 8.34
N ASP A 106 -18.22 -0.30 7.56
CA ASP A 106 -17.51 -0.69 6.35
C ASP A 106 -17.78 0.31 5.22
N ARG A 107 -19.05 0.58 4.94
CA ARG A 107 -19.46 1.56 3.92
C ARG A 107 -18.98 2.98 4.24
N ASP A 108 -18.96 3.35 5.52
CA ASP A 108 -18.54 4.67 5.96
C ASP A 108 -17.02 4.85 5.84
N SER A 109 -16.24 3.78 5.60
CA SER A 109 -14.81 3.88 5.23
C SER A 109 -14.55 4.32 3.78
N LEU A 110 -15.56 4.27 2.90
CA LEU A 110 -15.40 4.57 1.47
C LEU A 110 -15.19 6.07 1.19
N PRO A 111 -14.62 6.45 0.03
CA PRO A 111 -14.49 7.86 -0.35
C PRO A 111 -15.82 8.63 -0.32
N VAL A 112 -15.81 9.78 0.37
CA VAL A 112 -16.93 10.74 0.45
C VAL A 112 -17.13 11.49 -0.87
N SER A 113 -16.02 11.85 -1.53
CA SER A 113 -16.06 12.53 -2.83
C SER A 113 -14.75 12.27 -3.61
N PRO A 114 -14.82 11.76 -4.85
CA PRO A 114 -16.02 11.24 -5.52
C PRO A 114 -16.43 9.89 -4.90
N ALA A 115 -17.73 9.58 -4.91
CA ALA A 115 -18.22 8.31 -4.37
C ALA A 115 -17.77 7.10 -5.22
N ALA A 116 -17.52 5.96 -4.57
CA ALA A 116 -17.17 4.70 -5.24
C ALA A 116 -18.29 4.17 -6.15
N THR A 117 -17.94 3.74 -7.36
CA THR A 117 -18.86 3.14 -8.35
C THR A 117 -19.02 1.63 -8.15
N LYS A 118 -17.96 0.98 -7.68
CA LYS A 118 -17.95 -0.41 -7.22
C LYS A 118 -17.35 -0.42 -5.83
N ALA A 119 -17.95 -1.14 -4.89
CA ALA A 119 -17.39 -1.32 -3.56
C ALA A 119 -17.86 -2.66 -2.99
N TYR A 120 -16.95 -3.35 -2.30
CA TYR A 120 -17.14 -4.68 -1.76
C TYR A 120 -16.50 -4.78 -0.37
N CYS A 121 -17.22 -5.35 0.60
CA CYS A 121 -16.64 -5.78 1.86
C CYS A 121 -16.21 -7.25 1.75
N TRP A 122 -15.19 -7.59 2.54
CA TRP A 122 -14.59 -8.93 2.55
C TRP A 122 -15.53 -9.99 3.12
N ASP A 123 -15.16 -11.26 2.93
CA ASP A 123 -15.82 -12.36 3.61
C ASP A 123 -15.68 -12.16 5.13
N PRO A 124 -16.78 -12.20 5.92
CA PRO A 124 -16.71 -11.96 7.36
C PRO A 124 -15.72 -12.87 8.09
N THR A 125 -15.41 -14.05 7.54
CA THR A 125 -14.43 -14.99 8.13
C THR A 125 -12.99 -14.47 8.10
N ASP A 126 -12.63 -13.65 7.10
CA ASP A 126 -11.32 -13.01 6.98
C ASP A 126 -11.19 -11.73 7.82
N THR A 127 -12.30 -11.14 8.28
CA THR A 127 -12.32 -9.89 9.06
C THR A 127 -12.75 -10.06 10.52
N LEU A 128 -12.91 -11.30 11.03
CA LEU A 128 -13.18 -11.59 12.45
C LEU A 128 -12.09 -11.05 13.40
N THR A 129 -10.89 -10.77 12.89
CA THR A 129 -9.73 -10.33 13.65
C THR A 129 -8.93 -9.28 12.88
N ASP A 130 -8.54 -8.21 13.58
CA ASP A 130 -7.60 -7.16 13.17
C ASP A 130 -6.17 -7.65 12.79
N ASP A 131 -5.93 -8.96 12.87
CA ASP A 131 -4.65 -9.63 12.61
C ASP A 131 -4.28 -9.59 11.12
N TRP A 132 -5.19 -9.91 10.20
CA TRP A 132 -4.95 -9.76 8.76
C TRP A 132 -5.54 -8.41 8.29
N ARG A 133 -4.77 -7.62 7.54
CA ARG A 133 -5.24 -6.34 6.96
C ARG A 133 -4.92 -6.18 5.47
N PRO A 134 -5.87 -5.71 4.63
CA PRO A 134 -5.58 -5.27 3.28
C PRO A 134 -4.70 -4.01 3.29
N ALA A 135 -3.88 -3.85 2.26
CA ALA A 135 -2.97 -2.69 2.15
C ALA A 135 -2.67 -2.23 0.71
N SER A 136 -2.98 -3.03 -0.31
CA SER A 136 -2.79 -2.69 -1.72
C SER A 136 -3.72 -3.49 -2.63
N VAL A 137 -4.00 -2.98 -3.83
CA VAL A 137 -4.64 -3.68 -4.95
C VAL A 137 -3.86 -3.42 -6.26
N THR A 138 -3.91 -4.37 -7.19
CA THR A 138 -3.54 -4.23 -8.62
C THR A 138 -4.48 -5.10 -9.46
N THR A 139 -4.53 -4.92 -10.79
CA THR A 139 -5.52 -5.59 -11.67
C THR A 139 -4.91 -6.14 -12.95
N SER A 140 -5.60 -7.07 -13.61
CA SER A 140 -5.20 -7.56 -14.95
C SER A 140 -5.15 -6.45 -16.01
N SER A 141 -5.81 -5.32 -15.78
CA SER A 141 -5.74 -4.14 -16.64
C SER A 141 -4.45 -3.30 -16.50
N GLU A 142 -3.62 -3.54 -15.48
CA GLU A 142 -2.23 -3.03 -15.47
C GLU A 142 -1.26 -4.00 -16.18
N ALA A 143 -1.69 -5.26 -16.40
CA ALA A 143 -0.86 -6.33 -16.92
C ALA A 143 -0.74 -6.33 -18.45
N ASP A 144 -1.86 -6.14 -19.15
CA ASP A 144 -1.96 -6.12 -20.62
C ASP A 144 -3.11 -5.21 -21.10
N ASP A 145 -3.11 -4.82 -22.38
CA ASP A 145 -4.00 -3.78 -22.93
C ASP A 145 -5.47 -4.21 -23.07
N ASP A 146 -5.77 -5.51 -23.05
CA ASP A 146 -7.14 -6.03 -23.18
C ASP A 146 -7.90 -6.11 -21.85
N GLY A 147 -7.23 -5.86 -20.73
CA GLY A 147 -7.81 -5.92 -19.38
C GLY A 147 -7.85 -7.33 -18.76
N LEU A 148 -7.30 -8.35 -19.42
CA LEU A 148 -7.48 -9.76 -19.09
C LEU A 148 -6.17 -10.47 -18.71
N TRP A 149 -6.33 -11.59 -18.01
CA TRP A 149 -5.30 -12.61 -17.86
C TRP A 149 -5.79 -13.93 -18.47
N GLY A 150 -5.37 -14.18 -19.71
CA GLY A 150 -5.88 -15.27 -20.53
C GLY A 150 -7.33 -15.01 -20.97
N ALA A 151 -8.30 -15.55 -20.24
CA ALA A 151 -9.73 -15.33 -20.48
C ALA A 151 -10.44 -14.64 -19.30
N ASN A 152 -9.70 -14.27 -18.24
CA ASN A 152 -10.27 -13.82 -16.98
C ASN A 152 -9.96 -12.36 -16.69
N ARG A 153 -10.93 -11.61 -16.17
CA ARG A 153 -10.70 -10.33 -15.50
C ARG A 153 -10.39 -10.58 -14.03
N VAL A 154 -9.26 -10.06 -13.54
CA VAL A 154 -8.71 -10.43 -12.23
C VAL A 154 -8.32 -9.19 -11.43
N VAL A 155 -8.67 -9.20 -10.14
CA VAL A 155 -8.19 -8.22 -9.16
C VAL A 155 -7.31 -8.95 -8.14
N LEU A 156 -6.15 -8.36 -7.80
CA LEU A 156 -5.21 -8.90 -6.82
C LEU A 156 -5.13 -7.96 -5.63
N ALA A 157 -5.60 -8.39 -4.46
CA ALA A 157 -5.54 -7.59 -3.24
C ALA A 157 -4.49 -8.13 -2.26
N GLY A 158 -3.52 -7.29 -1.90
CA GLY A 158 -2.39 -7.62 -1.04
C GLY A 158 -2.70 -7.31 0.42
N TRP A 159 -2.49 -8.32 1.26
CA TRP A 159 -2.78 -8.33 2.69
C TRP A 159 -1.53 -8.68 3.50
N THR A 160 -1.42 -8.10 4.69
CA THR A 160 -0.36 -8.43 5.67
C THR A 160 -0.96 -8.86 7.01
N HIS A 161 -0.37 -9.88 7.64
CA HIS A 161 -0.62 -10.21 9.03
C HIS A 161 0.14 -9.25 9.97
N SER A 162 -0.48 -8.89 11.09
CA SER A 162 0.09 -8.13 12.20
C SER A 162 1.42 -8.70 12.67
N THR A 163 2.34 -7.85 13.11
CA THR A 163 3.64 -8.26 13.66
C THR A 163 3.59 -8.48 15.18
N SER A 164 2.52 -8.07 15.85
CA SER A 164 2.40 -8.06 17.32
C SER A 164 1.30 -8.97 17.86
N THR A 165 0.22 -9.16 17.10
CA THR A 165 -0.96 -9.97 17.44
C THR A 165 -0.98 -11.28 16.63
N GLY A 166 -2.05 -12.07 16.73
CA GLY A 166 -2.20 -13.40 16.11
C GLY A 166 -1.13 -14.45 16.46
N PRO A 167 -1.17 -15.63 15.80
CA PRO A 167 -0.22 -16.73 16.01
C PRO A 167 1.22 -16.34 15.68
N ALA A 168 2.19 -16.85 16.45
CA ALA A 168 3.59 -16.44 16.29
C ALA A 168 4.22 -16.87 14.95
N ALA A 169 3.72 -17.93 14.31
CA ALA A 169 4.18 -18.41 13.01
C ALA A 169 3.71 -17.50 11.86
N SER A 170 2.49 -16.95 11.97
CA SER A 170 1.82 -16.19 10.92
C SER A 170 2.20 -14.69 10.91
N ARG A 171 2.91 -14.20 11.94
CA ARG A 171 3.21 -12.77 12.14
C ARG A 171 4.01 -12.15 10.99
N GLY A 172 3.51 -11.03 10.49
CA GLY A 172 4.12 -10.30 9.38
C GLY A 172 3.99 -10.98 8.02
N LEU A 173 3.34 -12.15 7.90
CA LEU A 173 3.18 -12.83 6.61
C LEU A 173 2.37 -12.00 5.62
N ALA A 174 2.69 -12.16 4.35
CA ALA A 174 2.03 -11.49 3.23
C ALA A 174 1.25 -12.49 2.37
N ARG A 175 -0.04 -12.21 2.11
CA ARG A 175 -0.93 -13.02 1.26
C ARG A 175 -1.61 -12.14 0.20
N VAL A 176 -2.03 -12.75 -0.90
CA VAL A 176 -2.81 -12.09 -1.96
C VAL A 176 -4.14 -12.81 -2.14
N ALA A 177 -5.24 -12.07 -2.13
CA ALA A 177 -6.52 -12.56 -2.63
C ALA A 177 -6.49 -12.48 -4.16
N VAL A 178 -6.66 -13.62 -4.82
CA VAL A 178 -6.82 -13.71 -6.28
C VAL A 178 -8.33 -13.74 -6.55
N ILE A 179 -8.86 -12.61 -7.03
CA ILE A 179 -10.30 -12.35 -7.11
C ILE A 179 -10.77 -12.50 -8.56
N ASP A 180 -11.80 -13.31 -8.76
CA ASP A 180 -12.57 -13.36 -10.00
C ASP A 180 -13.42 -12.08 -10.13
N ALA A 181 -13.15 -11.31 -11.18
CA ALA A 181 -13.91 -10.11 -11.53
C ALA A 181 -14.59 -10.22 -12.91
N ASN A 182 -14.82 -11.45 -13.38
CA ASN A 182 -15.61 -11.75 -14.58
C ASN A 182 -17.10 -11.41 -14.35
N ASP A 183 -17.65 -11.77 -13.17
CA ASP A 183 -18.94 -11.29 -12.70
C ASP A 183 -18.77 -10.30 -11.52
N PRO A 184 -18.79 -8.98 -11.76
CA PRO A 184 -18.68 -7.98 -10.71
C PRO A 184 -19.91 -7.88 -9.79
N ALA A 185 -20.98 -8.65 -10.03
CA ALA A 185 -22.11 -8.76 -9.10
C ALA A 185 -21.89 -9.82 -7.99
N HIS A 186 -21.06 -10.83 -8.26
CA HIS A 186 -20.76 -11.96 -7.36
C HIS A 186 -19.26 -12.35 -7.31
N PRO A 187 -18.32 -11.39 -7.12
CA PRO A 187 -16.90 -11.72 -7.14
C PRO A 187 -16.50 -12.69 -6.01
N ALA A 188 -15.70 -13.68 -6.35
CA ALA A 188 -15.20 -14.74 -5.45
C ALA A 188 -13.67 -14.76 -5.46
N TYR A 189 -13.04 -15.34 -4.43
CA TYR A 189 -11.59 -15.38 -4.34
C TYR A 189 -11.03 -16.61 -3.62
N SER A 190 -9.74 -16.86 -3.84
CA SER A 190 -8.90 -17.77 -3.05
C SER A 190 -7.62 -17.05 -2.61
N TRP A 191 -7.06 -17.49 -1.49
CA TRP A 191 -5.81 -16.98 -0.93
C TRP A 191 -4.56 -17.65 -1.52
N VAL A 192 -3.54 -16.83 -1.83
CA VAL A 192 -2.20 -17.28 -2.21
C VAL A 192 -1.17 -16.63 -1.28
N LEU A 193 -0.37 -17.44 -0.58
CA LEU A 193 0.69 -16.96 0.31
C LEU A 193 1.91 -16.53 -0.52
N LEU A 194 2.44 -15.32 -0.27
CA LEU A 194 3.69 -14.88 -0.88
C LEU A 194 4.88 -15.51 -0.13
N THR A 195 5.79 -16.14 -0.86
CA THR A 195 6.91 -16.89 -0.28
C THR A 195 8.25 -16.55 -0.95
N VAL A 196 9.35 -16.79 -0.24
CA VAL A 196 10.71 -16.60 -0.77
C VAL A 196 11.43 -17.95 -0.73
N PRO A 197 11.88 -18.49 -1.89
CA PRO A 197 12.65 -19.73 -1.94
C PRO A 197 13.90 -19.69 -1.08
N THR A 198 14.25 -20.82 -0.45
CA THR A 198 15.58 -21.00 0.15
C THR A 198 16.65 -21.18 -0.92
N GLU A 199 17.93 -21.10 -0.55
CA GLU A 199 19.01 -21.30 -1.51
C GLU A 199 18.91 -22.69 -2.17
N GLY A 200 18.93 -22.71 -3.50
CA GLY A 200 18.74 -23.93 -4.28
C GLY A 200 17.30 -24.40 -4.42
N GLY A 201 16.32 -23.82 -3.72
CA GLY A 201 14.90 -24.21 -3.84
C GLY A 201 14.61 -25.61 -3.33
N SER A 202 15.22 -25.99 -2.20
CA SER A 202 14.86 -27.21 -1.44
C SER A 202 13.68 -27.01 -0.48
N ASP A 203 13.35 -25.74 -0.20
CA ASP A 203 12.30 -25.28 0.72
C ASP A 203 11.92 -23.81 0.40
N TYR A 204 10.95 -23.22 1.11
CA TYR A 204 10.63 -21.79 1.08
C TYR A 204 10.25 -21.26 2.47
N ARG A 205 10.46 -19.96 2.70
CA ARG A 205 9.89 -19.22 3.84
C ARG A 205 8.72 -18.36 3.37
N GLY A 206 7.87 -17.93 4.29
CA GLY A 206 6.92 -16.85 4.00
C GLY A 206 7.62 -15.52 3.71
N LEU A 207 6.97 -14.65 2.95
CA LEU A 207 7.32 -13.23 2.92
C LEU A 207 6.82 -12.58 4.22
N THR A 208 7.74 -12.39 5.17
CA THR A 208 7.50 -11.61 6.39
C THR A 208 7.79 -10.14 6.11
N SER A 209 6.82 -9.42 5.54
CA SER A 209 6.90 -7.97 5.27
C SER A 209 5.50 -7.40 5.11
N GLN A 210 5.29 -6.19 5.60
CA GLN A 210 4.13 -5.39 5.19
C GLN A 210 4.18 -5.13 3.69
N ILE A 211 3.07 -5.44 3.01
CA ILE A 211 2.78 -4.93 1.67
C ILE A 211 2.32 -3.48 1.85
N SER A 212 2.97 -2.53 1.18
CA SER A 212 2.53 -1.14 1.08
C SER A 212 2.03 -0.77 -0.32
N GLY A 213 2.49 -1.48 -1.35
CA GLY A 213 2.05 -1.37 -2.74
C GLY A 213 2.31 -2.65 -3.53
N MET A 214 1.55 -2.83 -4.61
CA MET A 214 1.72 -3.89 -5.61
C MET A 214 1.51 -3.30 -7.00
N ALA A 215 2.17 -3.87 -8.00
CA ALA A 215 1.95 -3.56 -9.41
C ALA A 215 2.07 -4.85 -10.24
N TRP A 216 1.05 -5.16 -11.03
CA TRP A 216 1.06 -6.26 -11.98
C TRP A 216 1.42 -5.71 -13.36
N TYR A 217 2.45 -6.25 -14.00
CA TYR A 217 2.86 -5.90 -15.35
C TYR A 217 3.29 -7.16 -16.13
N GLY A 218 2.63 -7.44 -17.25
CA GLY A 218 2.79 -8.70 -17.97
C GLY A 218 2.52 -9.93 -17.08
N ASP A 219 3.48 -10.85 -17.03
CA ASP A 219 3.43 -12.06 -16.21
C ASP A 219 4.09 -11.91 -14.81
N ARG A 220 4.35 -10.67 -14.37
CA ARG A 220 4.98 -10.37 -13.07
C ARG A 220 4.06 -9.59 -12.14
N LEU A 221 4.11 -9.96 -10.87
CA LEU A 221 3.58 -9.16 -9.75
C LEU A 221 4.78 -8.63 -8.95
N LEU A 222 4.94 -7.31 -8.92
CA LEU A 222 5.95 -6.60 -8.13
C LEU A 222 5.30 -6.12 -6.83
N VAL A 223 5.93 -6.42 -5.70
CA VAL A 223 5.37 -6.20 -4.34
C VAL A 223 6.39 -5.47 -3.49
N THR A 224 6.01 -4.38 -2.81
CA THR A 224 6.94 -3.66 -1.93
C THR A 224 7.35 -4.47 -0.70
N THR A 225 8.49 -4.09 -0.12
CA THR A 225 8.87 -4.49 1.23
C THR A 225 9.18 -3.28 2.11
N VAL A 226 8.79 -3.36 3.38
CA VAL A 226 9.05 -2.31 4.39
C VAL A 226 10.26 -2.65 5.27
N GLN A 227 10.83 -1.61 5.87
CA GLN A 227 11.66 -1.53 7.08
C GLN A 227 12.73 -2.62 7.32
N ASP A 228 13.98 -2.17 7.53
CA ASP A 228 15.20 -2.97 7.77
C ASP A 228 15.60 -3.97 6.65
N SER A 229 14.71 -4.29 5.72
CA SER A 229 15.04 -4.87 4.43
C SER A 229 15.88 -3.91 3.56
N ALA A 230 16.81 -4.48 2.80
CA ALA A 230 17.47 -3.80 1.69
C ALA A 230 16.87 -4.15 0.32
N ASP A 231 16.15 -5.27 0.22
CA ASP A 231 15.17 -5.45 -0.86
C ASP A 231 14.12 -4.34 -0.72
N ALA A 232 13.78 -3.71 -1.84
CA ALA A 232 12.73 -2.70 -1.96
C ALA A 232 11.44 -3.28 -2.56
N LEU A 233 11.63 -4.28 -3.44
CA LEU A 233 10.60 -4.97 -4.19
C LEU A 233 10.94 -6.46 -4.23
N TYR A 234 9.97 -7.34 -3.97
CA TYR A 234 10.02 -8.72 -4.48
C TYR A 234 9.27 -8.81 -5.80
N VAL A 235 9.72 -9.73 -6.66
CA VAL A 235 9.13 -10.02 -7.96
C VAL A 235 8.60 -11.44 -7.95
N TYR A 236 7.34 -11.61 -8.30
CA TYR A 236 6.65 -12.89 -8.43
C TYR A 236 6.25 -13.17 -9.88
N ASP A 237 5.96 -14.42 -10.19
CA ASP A 237 5.60 -14.92 -11.52
C ASP A 237 4.26 -15.66 -11.42
N LEU A 238 3.24 -15.13 -12.10
CA LEU A 238 1.86 -15.63 -11.99
C LEU A 238 1.64 -16.97 -12.71
N ASN A 239 2.62 -17.45 -13.47
CA ASN A 239 2.68 -18.82 -14.01
C ASN A 239 3.37 -19.81 -13.07
N ARG A 240 3.84 -19.36 -11.89
CA ARG A 240 4.59 -20.15 -10.90
C ARG A 240 3.90 -20.31 -9.54
N ILE A 241 2.59 -20.07 -9.48
CA ILE A 241 1.77 -20.47 -8.32
C ILE A 241 1.89 -21.98 -8.14
N GLN A 242 1.98 -22.45 -6.90
CA GLN A 242 2.17 -23.86 -6.54
C GLN A 242 1.17 -24.26 -5.45
N ARG A 243 0.71 -25.51 -5.46
CA ARG A 243 -0.31 -26.01 -4.53
C ARG A 243 0.34 -26.58 -3.26
N ALA A 244 -0.12 -26.14 -2.10
CA ALA A 244 0.26 -26.78 -0.83
C ALA A 244 -0.37 -28.19 -0.76
N SER A 245 0.38 -29.18 -0.28
CA SER A 245 -0.09 -30.57 -0.21
C SER A 245 -0.70 -30.92 1.15
N VAL A 246 -0.45 -30.10 2.18
CA VAL A 246 -1.07 -30.19 3.51
C VAL A 246 -1.51 -28.80 3.97
N LEU A 247 -2.62 -28.74 4.71
CA LEU A 247 -3.16 -27.50 5.26
C LEU A 247 -2.83 -27.44 6.76
N THR A 248 -1.67 -26.87 7.10
CA THR A 248 -1.22 -26.66 8.49
C THR A 248 -0.70 -25.24 8.68
N ASP A 249 -0.54 -24.82 9.93
CA ASP A 249 0.05 -23.53 10.35
C ASP A 249 1.56 -23.41 10.07
N ALA A 250 2.21 -24.50 9.63
CA ALA A 250 3.57 -24.44 9.11
C ALA A 250 3.62 -23.74 7.73
N VAL A 251 4.76 -23.12 7.44
CA VAL A 251 5.13 -22.60 6.12
C VAL A 251 6.41 -23.28 5.65
N GLY A 252 6.42 -23.75 4.41
CA GLY A 252 7.54 -24.49 3.83
C GLY A 252 7.31 -26.00 3.89
N ARG A 253 8.40 -26.74 3.96
CA ARG A 253 8.41 -28.20 3.94
C ARG A 253 8.17 -28.81 5.33
N THR A 254 7.29 -29.80 5.40
CA THR A 254 6.99 -30.57 6.62
C THR A 254 7.39 -32.04 6.46
N SER A 255 7.13 -32.86 7.48
CA SER A 255 7.18 -34.33 7.40
C SER A 255 6.23 -34.91 6.35
N ASP A 256 5.08 -34.27 6.18
CA ASP A 256 3.92 -34.80 5.47
C ASP A 256 3.70 -34.12 4.11
N GLY A 257 4.53 -33.13 3.76
CA GLY A 257 4.57 -32.50 2.44
C GLY A 257 4.96 -31.02 2.48
N TRP A 258 4.10 -30.18 1.90
CA TRP A 258 4.30 -28.75 1.74
C TRP A 258 3.13 -27.96 2.31
N SER A 259 3.41 -26.97 3.15
CA SER A 259 2.42 -26.18 3.88
C SER A 259 2.58 -24.67 3.69
N ALA A 260 1.50 -23.93 3.92
CA ALA A 260 1.40 -22.51 3.59
C ALA A 260 0.48 -21.74 4.55
N ASP A 261 0.66 -21.85 5.86
CA ASP A 261 -0.13 -21.12 6.88
C ASP A 261 -1.66 -21.34 6.70
N GLY A 262 -2.06 -22.59 6.49
CA GLY A 262 -3.44 -22.98 6.18
C GLY A 262 -3.93 -22.72 4.76
N PHE A 263 -3.22 -21.93 3.95
CA PHE A 263 -3.64 -21.61 2.58
C PHE A 263 -3.37 -22.74 1.57
N ARG A 264 -4.17 -22.79 0.49
CA ARG A 264 -4.07 -23.83 -0.55
C ARG A 264 -2.91 -23.62 -1.53
N TYR A 265 -2.38 -22.40 -1.60
CA TYR A 265 -1.47 -21.96 -2.66
C TYR A 265 -0.33 -21.11 -2.12
N VAL A 266 0.84 -21.25 -2.76
CA VAL A 266 2.00 -20.36 -2.58
C VAL A 266 2.41 -19.73 -3.92
N MET A 267 2.94 -18.52 -3.88
CA MET A 267 3.61 -17.88 -5.00
C MET A 267 5.05 -17.57 -4.58
N PRO A 268 6.05 -18.35 -5.01
CA PRO A 268 7.44 -18.10 -4.66
C PRO A 268 8.06 -16.99 -5.50
N ALA A 269 8.80 -16.08 -4.86
CA ALA A 269 9.50 -15.00 -5.53
C ALA A 269 10.50 -15.52 -6.57
N VAL A 270 10.49 -14.92 -7.76
CA VAL A 270 11.43 -15.18 -8.85
C VAL A 270 12.62 -14.20 -8.85
N GLY A 271 12.56 -13.13 -8.06
CA GLY A 271 13.67 -12.23 -7.80
C GLY A 271 13.33 -11.13 -6.80
N SER A 272 14.30 -10.26 -6.53
CA SER A 272 14.10 -8.98 -5.84
C SER A 272 14.82 -7.84 -6.56
N TYR A 273 14.42 -6.60 -6.24
CA TYR A 273 15.22 -5.41 -6.50
C TYR A 273 15.64 -4.78 -5.18
N ARG A 274 16.94 -4.52 -5.03
CA ARG A 274 17.57 -4.01 -3.80
C ARG A 274 18.17 -2.63 -4.01
N PHE A 275 17.94 -1.68 -3.10
CA PHE A 275 18.59 -0.37 -3.21
C PHE A 275 20.10 -0.48 -3.04
N THR A 276 20.87 0.11 -3.97
CA THR A 276 22.34 0.15 -3.90
C THR A 276 22.83 1.03 -2.76
N ALA A 277 22.03 2.03 -2.36
CA ALA A 277 22.24 2.89 -1.20
C ALA A 277 21.94 2.24 0.17
N GLY A 278 21.63 0.93 0.20
CA GLY A 278 21.36 0.17 1.43
C GLY A 278 19.88 0.13 1.83
N ALA A 279 19.60 -0.30 3.06
CA ALA A 279 18.23 -0.38 3.58
C ALA A 279 17.52 0.98 3.60
N CYS A 280 16.20 0.96 3.43
CA CYS A 280 15.41 2.18 3.37
C CYS A 280 15.50 2.95 4.71
N SER A 281 15.75 4.25 4.63
CA SER A 281 15.98 5.07 5.83
C SER A 281 15.89 6.57 5.56
N ARG A 282 15.53 7.33 6.60
CA ARG A 282 15.39 8.80 6.59
C ARG A 282 16.57 9.59 5.98
N THR A 283 17.75 8.97 5.88
CA THR A 283 18.98 9.57 5.33
C THR A 283 19.61 8.76 4.19
N GLY A 284 19.02 7.65 3.76
CA GLY A 284 19.54 6.72 2.76
C GLY A 284 18.66 6.59 1.52
N ALA A 285 18.31 5.35 1.17
CA ALA A 285 17.31 5.00 0.16
C ALA A 285 15.88 5.31 0.63
N PRO A 286 14.92 5.60 -0.28
CA PRO A 286 13.53 5.83 0.08
C PRO A 286 12.86 4.55 0.57
N CYS A 287 11.89 4.66 1.47
CA CYS A 287 11.00 3.55 1.84
C CYS A 287 9.76 3.57 0.92
N PRO A 288 9.52 2.55 0.06
CA PRO A 288 8.35 2.53 -0.82
C PRO A 288 7.04 2.45 -0.02
N GLY A 289 6.18 3.45 -0.17
CA GLY A 289 4.86 3.56 0.47
C GLY A 289 3.69 3.14 -0.42
N ALA A 290 3.88 3.16 -1.74
CA ALA A 290 2.88 2.82 -2.76
C ALA A 290 3.55 2.42 -4.10
N LEU A 291 2.81 1.68 -4.94
CA LEU A 291 3.16 1.33 -6.34
C LEU A 291 1.95 1.49 -7.28
N SER A 292 2.22 1.57 -8.58
CA SER A 292 1.29 1.41 -9.71
C SER A 292 2.03 1.32 -11.06
N VAL A 293 1.32 1.12 -12.16
CA VAL A 293 1.86 1.15 -13.54
C VAL A 293 1.37 2.38 -14.32
N ASP A 294 2.26 3.08 -15.03
CA ASP A 294 1.90 4.13 -16.00
C ASP A 294 2.01 3.61 -17.45
N ARG A 295 0.91 3.04 -17.96
CA ARG A 295 0.75 2.58 -19.36
C ARG A 295 0.69 3.74 -20.38
N GLY A 296 0.84 4.99 -19.94
CA GLY A 296 0.95 6.17 -20.80
C GLY A 296 2.41 6.56 -21.10
N THR A 297 3.39 5.77 -20.67
CA THR A 297 4.82 6.01 -20.91
C THR A 297 5.38 5.09 -21.99
N VAL A 298 6.49 5.48 -22.63
CA VAL A 298 7.18 4.66 -23.64
C VAL A 298 8.68 4.64 -23.31
N PRO A 299 9.25 3.49 -22.89
CA PRO A 299 8.52 2.29 -22.45
C PRO A 299 7.64 2.56 -21.23
N ASP A 300 6.71 1.63 -20.95
CA ASP A 300 5.90 1.64 -19.73
C ASP A 300 6.77 1.69 -18.47
N SER A 301 6.21 2.18 -17.37
CA SER A 301 6.97 2.40 -16.14
C SER A 301 6.27 1.98 -14.86
N LEU A 302 7.07 1.41 -13.95
CA LEU A 302 6.70 1.19 -12.55
C LEU A 302 6.81 2.51 -11.81
N VAL A 303 5.71 2.93 -11.18
CA VAL A 303 5.57 4.18 -10.43
C VAL A 303 5.71 3.91 -8.93
N LEU A 304 6.42 4.79 -8.21
CA LEU A 304 6.69 4.63 -6.78
C LEU A 304 6.51 5.96 -6.02
N GLY A 305 5.96 5.86 -4.80
CA GLY A 305 5.90 6.95 -3.83
C GLY A 305 6.63 6.59 -2.54
N GLU A 306 7.32 7.55 -1.93
CA GLU A 306 8.03 7.36 -0.65
C GLU A 306 7.09 7.55 0.54
N TRP A 307 7.10 6.60 1.47
CA TRP A 307 6.49 6.80 2.78
C TRP A 307 7.40 7.69 3.64
N THR A 308 6.90 8.87 4.01
CA THR A 308 7.44 9.72 5.08
C THR A 308 6.37 9.91 6.17
N PRO A 309 6.72 9.99 7.47
CA PRO A 309 5.73 10.28 8.53
C PRO A 309 5.13 11.69 8.39
N ALA A 310 3.91 11.88 8.92
CA ALA A 310 3.31 13.21 9.01
C ALA A 310 4.22 14.22 9.76
N GLY A 311 4.22 15.47 9.32
CA GLY A 311 5.03 16.54 9.91
C GLY A 311 6.55 16.38 9.72
N SER A 312 7.00 15.56 8.76
CA SER A 312 8.43 15.42 8.49
C SER A 312 8.98 16.63 7.72
N GLU A 313 10.08 17.20 8.22
CA GLU A 313 10.97 18.17 7.53
C GLU A 313 11.61 17.63 6.22
N ARG A 314 11.16 16.46 5.74
CA ARG A 314 11.58 15.81 4.50
C ARG A 314 10.36 15.51 3.64
N ASN A 315 10.15 16.39 2.66
CA ASN A 315 9.37 16.13 1.45
C ASN A 315 9.60 14.70 0.93
N ALA A 316 8.51 13.96 0.70
CA ALA A 316 8.57 12.64 0.08
C ALA A 316 9.03 12.72 -1.38
N ARG A 317 9.60 11.62 -1.87
CA ARG A 317 9.95 11.40 -3.28
C ARG A 317 8.84 10.67 -4.03
N LEU A 318 8.62 11.08 -5.27
CA LEU A 318 7.87 10.32 -6.28
C LEU A 318 8.85 9.98 -7.41
N TRP A 319 8.87 8.76 -7.94
CA TRP A 319 9.77 8.39 -9.03
C TRP A 319 9.26 7.19 -9.83
N ARG A 320 9.88 6.92 -10.98
CA ARG A 320 9.56 5.76 -11.83
C ARG A 320 10.80 5.05 -12.36
N TYR A 321 10.67 3.77 -12.67
CA TYR A 321 11.63 3.00 -13.48
C TYR A 321 10.96 2.51 -14.76
N ALA A 322 11.71 2.44 -15.86
CA ALA A 322 11.24 1.80 -17.09
C ALA A 322 11.15 0.28 -16.90
N PHE A 323 10.12 -0.34 -17.49
CA PHE A 323 10.11 -1.79 -17.74
C PHE A 323 11.04 -2.15 -18.91
N ASP A 324 11.48 -3.39 -18.97
CA ASP A 324 12.42 -3.89 -19.99
C ASP A 324 11.67 -4.30 -21.27
N GLU A 325 11.98 -3.64 -22.39
CA GLU A 325 11.38 -3.90 -23.70
C GLU A 325 11.79 -5.27 -24.30
N ASN A 326 12.77 -5.96 -23.72
CA ASN A 326 13.21 -7.27 -24.20
C ASN A 326 12.20 -8.36 -23.80
N PRO A 327 11.58 -9.10 -24.75
CA PRO A 327 10.62 -10.16 -24.40
C PRO A 327 11.19 -11.29 -23.53
N ARG A 328 12.53 -11.44 -23.44
CA ARG A 328 13.18 -12.39 -22.52
C ARG A 328 13.25 -11.91 -21.07
N ARG A 329 12.92 -10.64 -20.82
CA ARG A 329 12.84 -9.96 -19.53
C ARG A 329 11.44 -9.35 -19.29
N ALA A 330 10.41 -9.87 -19.97
CA ALA A 330 9.03 -9.44 -19.81
C ALA A 330 8.61 -9.37 -18.33
N GLY A 331 7.95 -8.27 -17.97
CA GLY A 331 7.54 -7.94 -16.61
C GLY A 331 8.66 -7.43 -15.68
N LEU A 332 9.93 -7.44 -16.11
CA LEU A 332 11.07 -6.95 -15.31
C LEU A 332 11.39 -5.49 -15.64
N LEU A 333 12.16 -4.83 -14.76
CA LEU A 333 12.65 -3.48 -14.95
C LEU A 333 13.85 -3.47 -15.90
N ALA A 334 14.03 -2.39 -16.66
CA ALA A 334 15.15 -2.23 -17.57
C ALA A 334 16.48 -2.17 -16.79
N THR A 335 17.43 -3.04 -17.14
CA THR A 335 18.73 -3.12 -16.45
C THR A 335 19.92 -2.81 -17.35
N ASP A 336 20.94 -2.17 -16.77
CA ASP A 336 22.28 -2.10 -17.39
C ASP A 336 22.97 -3.48 -17.42
N ALA A 337 24.10 -3.57 -18.12
CA ALA A 337 24.88 -4.82 -18.25
C ALA A 337 25.45 -5.39 -16.93
N SER A 338 25.26 -4.70 -15.80
CA SER A 338 25.59 -5.19 -14.46
C SER A 338 24.37 -5.57 -13.61
N GLY A 339 23.15 -5.37 -14.12
CA GLY A 339 21.90 -5.58 -13.38
C GLY A 339 21.51 -4.40 -12.49
N ARG A 340 21.91 -3.16 -12.81
CA ARG A 340 21.41 -1.94 -12.14
C ARG A 340 20.19 -1.38 -12.87
N VAL A 341 19.21 -0.88 -12.11
CA VAL A 341 18.07 -0.11 -12.62
C VAL A 341 18.21 1.32 -12.10
N ASP A 342 18.17 2.30 -13.00
CA ASP A 342 18.20 3.72 -12.66
C ASP A 342 16.80 4.34 -12.82
N ALA A 343 16.44 5.30 -11.97
CA ALA A 343 15.17 6.00 -12.05
C ALA A 343 15.17 6.95 -13.27
N VAL A 344 14.17 6.82 -14.15
CA VAL A 344 14.09 7.58 -15.42
C VAL A 344 13.38 8.93 -15.26
N GLU A 345 12.57 9.08 -14.20
CA GLU A 345 11.96 10.35 -13.79
C GLU A 345 11.80 10.36 -12.26
N ALA A 346 11.99 11.51 -11.62
CA ALA A 346 11.87 11.66 -10.18
C ALA A 346 11.52 13.11 -9.76
N TYR A 347 10.79 13.23 -8.65
CA TYR A 347 10.30 14.49 -8.07
C TYR A 347 10.35 14.46 -6.53
N ARG A 348 10.34 15.63 -5.89
CA ARG A 348 9.88 15.81 -4.50
C ARG A 348 8.48 16.42 -4.48
N THR A 349 7.65 15.96 -3.54
CA THR A 349 6.31 16.48 -3.26
C THR A 349 6.23 17.04 -1.83
N GLY A 350 5.31 17.97 -1.54
CA GLY A 350 4.93 18.34 -0.17
C GLY A 350 4.17 17.24 0.59
N ALA A 351 3.62 16.26 -0.12
CA ALA A 351 2.87 15.18 0.50
C ALA A 351 3.76 14.35 1.45
N SER A 352 3.12 13.87 2.51
CA SER A 352 3.65 12.87 3.45
C SER A 352 2.62 11.75 3.60
N GLU A 353 2.98 10.67 4.29
CA GLU A 353 2.11 9.51 4.54
C GLU A 353 1.46 8.91 3.29
N ILE A 354 2.23 8.91 2.19
CA ILE A 354 1.81 8.43 0.87
C ILE A 354 1.56 6.94 0.94
N ARG A 355 0.31 6.55 0.66
CA ARG A 355 -0.15 5.15 0.59
C ARG A 355 -0.77 4.79 -0.76
N GLY A 356 -1.19 5.78 -1.54
CA GLY A 356 -1.55 5.62 -2.96
C GLY A 356 -0.66 6.48 -3.85
N VAL A 357 -0.20 5.93 -4.97
CA VAL A 357 0.46 6.68 -6.04
C VAL A 357 -0.05 6.17 -7.37
N LEU A 358 -0.37 7.05 -8.31
CA LEU A 358 -0.66 6.74 -9.70
C LEU A 358 -0.04 7.83 -10.56
N SER A 359 0.75 7.44 -11.57
CA SER A 359 1.11 8.35 -12.65
C SER A 359 0.30 7.95 -13.87
N TYR A 360 -0.31 8.92 -14.54
CA TYR A 360 -1.04 8.72 -15.77
C TYR A 360 -0.64 9.78 -16.79
N ARG A 361 -0.32 9.37 -18.02
CA ARG A 361 -0.17 10.29 -19.15
C ARG A 361 -1.40 10.21 -20.06
N PRO A 362 -2.27 11.25 -20.08
CA PRO A 362 -3.36 11.31 -21.04
C PRO A 362 -2.84 11.22 -22.49
N PRO A 363 -3.55 10.55 -23.42
CA PRO A 363 -3.17 10.49 -24.82
C PRO A 363 -2.93 11.88 -25.44
N GLY A 364 -1.72 12.10 -25.95
CA GLY A 364 -1.29 13.39 -26.51
C GLY A 364 -0.76 14.43 -25.51
N ALA A 365 -0.76 14.13 -24.20
CA ALA A 365 -0.14 14.98 -23.20
C ALA A 365 1.41 14.92 -23.25
N THR A 366 2.06 16.05 -22.97
CA THR A 366 3.53 16.19 -22.97
C THR A 366 4.20 15.85 -21.63
N GLY A 367 3.42 15.53 -20.61
CA GLY A 367 3.87 15.10 -19.28
C GLY A 367 2.80 14.25 -18.60
N SER A 368 3.17 13.53 -17.55
CA SER A 368 2.23 12.72 -16.75
C SER A 368 1.70 13.51 -15.54
N GLU A 369 0.46 13.26 -15.17
CA GLU A 369 -0.17 13.75 -13.94
C GLU A 369 0.02 12.73 -12.82
N TRP A 370 0.31 13.19 -11.61
CA TRP A 370 0.61 12.33 -10.46
C TRP A 370 -0.48 12.42 -9.40
N TYR A 371 -1.24 11.35 -9.24
CA TYR A 371 -2.28 11.20 -8.23
C TYR A 371 -1.67 10.59 -6.96
N VAL A 372 -1.82 11.26 -5.83
CA VAL A 372 -1.18 10.92 -4.54
C VAL A 372 -2.25 10.80 -3.47
N GLY A 373 -2.47 9.57 -2.99
CA GLY A 373 -3.36 9.26 -1.87
C GLY A 373 -2.59 9.24 -0.55
N HIS A 374 -3.00 10.05 0.42
CA HIS A 374 -2.34 10.14 1.73
C HIS A 374 -3.31 9.98 2.91
N LEU A 375 -2.75 9.56 4.05
CA LEU A 375 -3.46 9.37 5.31
C LEU A 375 -3.84 10.72 5.97
N PRO A 376 -4.82 10.75 6.89
CA PRO A 376 -5.25 11.97 7.58
C PRO A 376 -4.22 12.61 8.53
N GLY A 377 -3.05 11.99 8.75
CA GLY A 377 -2.05 12.42 9.72
C GLY A 377 -2.42 12.00 11.16
N ALA A 378 -2.15 12.88 12.13
CA ALA A 378 -2.46 12.65 13.55
C ALA A 378 -3.94 12.84 13.93
N MET A 379 -4.86 12.69 12.97
CA MET A 379 -6.32 12.71 13.18
C MET A 379 -6.94 11.47 12.56
N ASP A 380 -8.04 11.00 13.12
CA ASP A 380 -8.77 9.85 12.58
C ASP A 380 -9.61 10.22 11.34
N GLY A 381 -10.04 9.19 10.61
CA GLY A 381 -11.01 9.30 9.52
C GLY A 381 -10.43 9.33 8.11
N HIS A 382 -11.11 10.07 7.23
CA HIS A 382 -10.90 10.08 5.79
C HIS A 382 -9.55 10.71 5.37
N GLY A 383 -8.87 10.07 4.41
CA GLY A 383 -7.65 10.57 3.80
C GLY A 383 -7.92 11.61 2.71
N SER A 384 -6.88 11.98 1.97
CA SER A 384 -6.96 12.89 0.83
C SER A 384 -6.39 12.25 -0.43
N LEU A 385 -6.87 12.72 -1.58
CA LEU A 385 -6.34 12.42 -2.90
C LEU A 385 -6.04 13.75 -3.61
N TRP A 386 -4.80 13.91 -4.03
CA TRP A 386 -4.32 15.09 -4.77
C TRP A 386 -3.83 14.68 -6.15
N ARG A 387 -4.10 15.50 -7.17
CA ARG A 387 -3.40 15.46 -8.46
C ARG A 387 -2.32 16.52 -8.45
N GLN A 388 -1.08 16.14 -8.78
CA GLN A 388 0.07 17.04 -8.79
C GLN A 388 0.76 17.05 -10.15
N ASP A 389 1.28 18.20 -10.54
CA ASP A 389 2.22 18.35 -11.66
C ASP A 389 3.33 19.36 -11.29
N THR A 390 4.16 19.79 -12.24
CA THR A 390 5.22 20.77 -12.00
C THR A 390 4.75 22.23 -11.87
N LYS A 391 3.44 22.49 -11.98
CA LYS A 391 2.81 23.82 -11.86
C LYS A 391 2.06 23.97 -10.53
N GLY A 392 1.41 22.92 -10.03
CA GLY A 392 0.61 22.97 -8.80
C GLY A 392 0.13 21.61 -8.29
N ALA A 393 -0.84 21.66 -7.39
CA ALA A 393 -1.61 20.50 -6.95
C ALA A 393 -3.09 20.88 -6.80
N ASP A 394 -3.98 19.98 -7.20
CA ASP A 394 -5.42 20.08 -7.04
C ASP A 394 -5.91 18.97 -6.10
N GLY A 395 -6.95 19.22 -5.32
CA GLY A 395 -7.48 18.26 -4.34
C GLY A 395 -8.97 18.47 -4.10
N THR A 396 -9.73 17.38 -4.07
CA THR A 396 -11.20 17.43 -3.87
C THR A 396 -11.56 18.02 -2.51
N ARG A 397 -12.71 18.73 -2.44
CA ARG A 397 -13.27 19.28 -1.19
C ARG A 397 -14.65 18.71 -0.90
N CYS A 398 -14.94 18.49 0.38
CA CYS A 398 -16.18 17.87 0.85
C CYS A 398 -16.49 18.25 2.32
N GLY A 399 -17.71 17.92 2.76
CA GLY A 399 -18.24 18.29 4.07
C GLY A 399 -18.64 19.77 4.19
N SER A 400 -19.22 20.15 5.33
CA SER A 400 -19.58 21.55 5.64
C SER A 400 -18.37 22.49 5.62
N ASP A 401 -17.22 21.98 6.02
CA ASP A 401 -16.00 22.74 6.28
C ASP A 401 -15.09 22.81 5.04
N ALA A 402 -15.59 22.31 3.89
CA ALA A 402 -14.88 22.21 2.61
C ALA A 402 -13.48 21.58 2.71
N SER A 403 -13.32 20.59 3.60
CA SER A 403 -12.04 19.95 3.87
C SER A 403 -11.60 19.09 2.69
N HIS A 404 -10.28 18.87 2.57
CA HIS A 404 -9.70 17.97 1.57
C HIS A 404 -9.75 16.48 1.98
N ARG A 405 -10.46 16.11 3.06
CA ARG A 405 -10.57 14.73 3.56
C ARG A 405 -11.74 13.98 2.94
N CYS A 406 -11.61 13.68 1.66
CA CYS A 406 -12.67 13.10 0.83
C CYS A 406 -12.37 11.70 0.32
N TRP A 407 -11.13 11.23 0.50
CA TRP A 407 -10.69 9.90 0.10
C TRP A 407 -10.89 8.90 1.24
N GLY A 408 -11.09 7.63 0.91
CA GLY A 408 -11.49 6.61 1.89
C GLY A 408 -10.56 6.49 3.10
N GLU A 409 -11.10 6.07 4.22
CA GLU A 409 -10.35 5.88 5.45
C GLU A 409 -9.19 4.91 5.24
N ARG A 410 -7.99 5.32 5.68
CA ARG A 410 -6.79 4.47 5.75
C ARG A 410 -6.35 3.82 4.42
N THR A 411 -6.87 4.32 3.30
CA THR A 411 -6.73 3.77 1.94
C THR A 411 -5.28 3.50 1.51
N GLY A 412 -5.05 2.37 0.84
CA GLY A 412 -3.79 1.99 0.20
C GLY A 412 -3.92 1.72 -1.31
N SER A 413 -2.84 2.02 -2.04
CA SER A 413 -2.63 1.90 -3.51
C SER A 413 -3.61 2.67 -4.41
N LEU A 414 -3.22 2.86 -5.67
CA LEU A 414 -4.08 3.38 -6.75
C LEU A 414 -3.74 2.61 -8.03
N SER A 415 -4.53 1.60 -8.36
CA SER A 415 -4.34 0.77 -9.56
C SER A 415 -5.26 1.26 -10.67
N TYR A 416 -4.72 1.71 -11.80
CA TYR A 416 -5.53 2.20 -12.91
C TYR A 416 -5.81 1.09 -13.92
N ALA A 417 -7.07 0.94 -14.32
CA ALA A 417 -7.52 -0.01 -15.33
C ALA A 417 -7.91 0.73 -16.63
N PRO A 418 -7.00 0.85 -17.62
CA PRO A 418 -7.21 1.72 -18.79
C PRO A 418 -8.41 1.31 -19.65
N ASP A 419 -8.70 0.02 -19.73
CA ASP A 419 -9.80 -0.56 -20.50
C ASP A 419 -11.20 -0.20 -19.96
N THR A 420 -11.30 0.16 -18.68
CA THR A 420 -12.55 0.58 -18.01
C THR A 420 -12.54 2.04 -17.56
N GLY A 421 -11.36 2.66 -17.46
CA GLY A 421 -11.16 3.99 -16.91
C GLY A 421 -11.37 4.09 -15.39
N GLU A 422 -11.34 2.96 -14.69
CA GLU A 422 -11.51 2.87 -13.23
C GLU A 422 -10.14 2.89 -12.51
N VAL A 423 -10.06 3.60 -11.38
CA VAL A 423 -8.98 3.47 -10.40
C VAL A 423 -9.49 2.58 -9.27
N TRP A 424 -8.85 1.43 -9.08
CA TRP A 424 -9.07 0.53 -7.95
C TRP A 424 -8.21 0.92 -6.76
N SER A 425 -8.78 0.78 -5.57
CA SER A 425 -8.12 1.09 -4.30
C SER A 425 -8.77 0.29 -3.15
N VAL A 426 -8.16 0.30 -1.96
CA VAL A 426 -8.60 -0.55 -0.84
C VAL A 426 -8.44 0.17 0.52
N THR A 427 -9.51 0.21 1.32
CA THR A 427 -9.46 0.60 2.75
C THR A 427 -9.03 -0.62 3.58
N ASP A 428 -8.86 -0.51 4.90
CA ASP A 428 -8.66 -1.73 5.72
C ASP A 428 -9.94 -2.57 5.92
N ARG A 429 -11.07 -2.17 5.32
CA ARG A 429 -12.39 -2.85 5.38
C ARG A 429 -12.99 -3.23 4.01
N MET A 430 -12.74 -2.45 2.96
CA MET A 430 -13.40 -2.59 1.66
C MET A 430 -12.47 -2.44 0.46
N LEU A 431 -12.70 -3.25 -0.56
CA LEU A 431 -12.17 -3.09 -1.92
C LEU A 431 -13.13 -2.21 -2.74
N PHE A 432 -12.62 -1.21 -3.46
CA PHE A 432 -13.48 -0.32 -4.25
C PHE A 432 -12.84 0.17 -5.54
N SER A 433 -13.66 0.71 -6.45
CA SER A 433 -13.22 1.46 -7.63
C SER A 433 -13.94 2.80 -7.77
N VAL A 434 -13.26 3.74 -8.42
CA VAL A 434 -13.72 5.09 -8.75
C VAL A 434 -13.27 5.40 -10.19
N PRO A 435 -14.12 5.94 -11.08
CA PRO A 435 -13.67 6.35 -12.41
C PRO A 435 -12.64 7.48 -12.34
N LEU A 436 -11.53 7.41 -13.09
CA LEU A 436 -10.52 8.48 -13.11
C LEU A 436 -11.15 9.83 -13.50
N ARG A 437 -12.01 9.83 -14.53
CA ARG A 437 -12.85 10.97 -14.93
C ARG A 437 -13.71 11.58 -13.82
N SER A 438 -14.06 10.81 -12.79
CA SER A 438 -14.84 11.25 -11.64
C SER A 438 -13.96 11.81 -10.53
N ILE A 439 -12.69 11.38 -10.44
CA ILE A 439 -11.65 12.03 -9.64
C ILE A 439 -11.36 13.40 -10.28
N ASP A 440 -11.04 13.44 -11.57
CA ASP A 440 -10.76 14.71 -12.27
C ASP A 440 -11.88 15.74 -12.12
N ALA A 441 -13.14 15.32 -12.30
CA ALA A 441 -14.31 16.18 -12.16
C ALA A 441 -14.61 16.61 -10.70
N SER A 442 -13.95 16.04 -9.70
CA SER A 442 -14.07 16.47 -8.30
C SER A 442 -12.87 17.28 -7.81
N LEU A 443 -11.84 17.53 -8.62
CA LEU A 443 -10.66 18.31 -8.24
C LEU A 443 -10.85 19.83 -8.41
N GLY A 444 -11.63 20.27 -9.40
CA GLY A 444 -11.92 21.69 -9.65
C GLY A 444 -12.36 21.99 -11.09
#